data_AF-A0A382GX44-F1
#
_entry.id   AF-A0A382GX44-F1
#
_cell.length_a   1.000
_cell.length_b   1.000
_cell.length_c   1.000
_cell.angle_alpha   90.00
_cell.angle_beta   90.00
_cell.angle_gamma   90.00
#
_symmetry.space_group_name_H-M   'P 1'
#
loop_
_entity.id
_entity.type
_entity.pdbx_description
1 polymer ?
#
loop_
_entity_poly.entity_id
_entity_poly.type
_entity_poly.pdbx_seq_one_letter_code
_entity_poly.pdbx_strand_id
1 'polypeptide(L)'
;VKRFSYITTLVLSLGLLFTAQAAGPDDSFIQAYTLIAQADNLSRLGQKNSAIQKYRQARNDLAALQSGYPNWNTGVVSFRIKYVDQKLKALGDAAPETAAPSAKPAVLDPAAARREISILKRKVESLENAIILKDAKLKEALSAVPSPEETQQLATLEANLSGLHQENANLKSAIDKATTRLKGANTGLAKAQADAGKAQADLAKAQAETEKTNEALAQAVEEAKTAKAKANDRQAKRLENKLADKQENLAKTEKELASLATAHKALESELKSFKKGSREKDLQAQVGSLQKELSGNQKDLEKASGDVAALKSDKISLESELKSF
;
A
#
# COMPACT_ATOMS: atom_id res chain seq x y z
N VAL A 1 34.93 7.51 40.61
CA VAL A 1 36.03 7.60 39.61
C VAL A 1 36.21 6.22 38.96
N LYS A 2 36.25 6.11 37.62
CA LYS A 2 36.56 4.85 36.90
C LYS A 2 38.08 4.62 36.86
N ARG A 3 38.57 3.37 36.79
CA ARG A 3 39.45 2.78 35.71
C ARG A 3 39.43 1.23 35.78
N PHE A 4 39.70 0.57 34.65
CA PHE A 4 39.70 -0.89 34.40
C PHE A 4 41.12 -1.51 34.46
N SER A 5 41.22 -2.84 34.61
CA SER A 5 42.17 -3.70 33.83
C SER A 5 41.79 -5.20 33.89
N TYR A 6 42.31 -6.04 32.98
CA TYR A 6 41.81 -7.40 32.64
C TYR A 6 42.91 -8.48 32.40
N ILE A 7 42.62 -9.77 32.69
CA ILE A 7 43.09 -11.04 32.01
C ILE A 7 44.60 -11.46 32.24
N THR A 8 45.06 -12.72 32.48
CA THR A 8 44.91 -14.05 31.77
C THR A 8 45.43 -15.31 32.57
N THR A 9 44.93 -16.54 32.27
CA THR A 9 45.56 -17.94 32.32
C THR A 9 46.05 -18.62 33.64
N LEU A 10 46.11 -19.99 33.84
CA LEU A 10 45.53 -21.22 33.22
C LEU A 10 45.97 -22.57 33.95
N VAL A 11 45.05 -23.52 34.24
CA VAL A 11 45.23 -25.03 34.40
C VAL A 11 46.13 -25.57 35.56
N LEU A 12 46.37 -26.89 35.76
CA LEU A 12 45.55 -28.00 36.37
C LEU A 12 46.34 -29.35 36.38
N SER A 13 46.22 -30.25 37.38
CA SER A 13 46.17 -31.76 37.21
C SER A 13 46.27 -32.62 38.50
N LEU A 14 45.53 -33.74 38.51
CA LEU A 14 45.57 -34.90 39.43
C LEU A 14 45.22 -36.16 38.59
N GLY A 15 45.76 -37.36 38.90
CA GLY A 15 45.64 -38.56 38.04
C GLY A 15 45.22 -39.87 38.75
N LEU A 16 44.43 -40.70 38.05
CA LEU A 16 43.78 -41.95 38.50
C LEU A 16 44.51 -43.25 38.11
N LEU A 17 44.05 -44.40 38.65
CA LEU A 17 44.30 -45.77 38.13
C LEU A 17 43.01 -46.64 38.16
N PHE A 18 42.89 -47.62 37.23
CA PHE A 18 41.74 -48.54 37.05
C PHE A 18 42.20 -49.93 36.50
N THR A 19 41.34 -50.97 36.53
CA THR A 19 41.61 -52.34 35.97
C THR A 19 40.46 -52.88 35.10
N ALA A 20 40.72 -53.85 34.22
CA ALA A 20 39.81 -54.28 33.13
C ALA A 20 38.98 -55.58 33.38
N GLN A 21 37.93 -55.78 32.56
CA GLN A 21 36.95 -56.88 32.54
C GLN A 21 37.14 -57.84 31.35
N ALA A 22 36.45 -58.99 31.35
CA ALA A 22 36.39 -59.91 30.18
C ALA A 22 35.07 -59.75 29.40
N ALA A 23 35.17 -59.78 28.07
CA ALA A 23 34.17 -59.35 27.09
C ALA A 23 33.15 -60.44 26.69
N GLY A 24 31.86 -60.07 26.51
CA GLY A 24 30.84 -60.94 25.91
C GLY A 24 31.06 -61.19 24.40
N PRO A 25 30.16 -61.90 23.69
CA PRO A 25 30.29 -62.10 22.23
C PRO A 25 30.21 -60.78 21.45
N ASP A 26 29.31 -59.87 21.86
CA ASP A 26 29.18 -58.54 21.27
C ASP A 26 30.45 -57.69 21.51
N ASP A 27 30.96 -57.68 22.74
CA ASP A 27 32.21 -56.98 23.10
C ASP A 27 33.43 -57.58 22.38
N SER A 28 33.50 -58.91 22.26
CA SER A 28 34.56 -59.63 21.55
C SER A 28 34.54 -59.28 20.06
N PHE A 29 33.36 -59.12 19.47
CA PHE A 29 33.20 -58.63 18.12
C PHE A 29 33.62 -57.15 17.98
N ILE A 30 33.24 -56.29 18.92
CA ILE A 30 33.64 -54.87 18.96
C ILE A 30 35.17 -54.74 19.08
N GLN A 31 35.80 -55.56 19.91
CA GLN A 31 37.26 -55.64 20.07
C GLN A 31 37.93 -56.06 18.76
N ALA A 32 37.46 -57.15 18.13
CA ALA A 32 37.98 -57.60 16.85
C ALA A 32 37.76 -56.55 15.74
N TYR A 33 36.59 -55.90 15.69
CA TYR A 33 36.29 -54.84 14.72
C TYR A 33 37.23 -53.63 14.90
N THR A 34 37.51 -53.24 16.14
CA THR A 34 38.44 -52.15 16.47
C THR A 34 39.87 -52.49 16.05
N LEU A 35 40.32 -53.73 16.25
CA LEU A 35 41.62 -54.20 15.76
C LEU A 35 41.73 -54.15 14.23
N ILE A 36 40.64 -54.44 13.51
CA ILE A 36 40.59 -54.33 12.05
C ILE A 36 40.67 -52.87 11.60
N ALA A 37 39.93 -51.96 12.24
CA ALA A 37 40.00 -50.52 11.93
C ALA A 37 41.42 -49.96 12.17
N GLN A 38 42.10 -50.40 13.24
CA GLN A 38 43.52 -50.10 13.48
C GLN A 38 44.41 -50.65 12.34
N ALA A 39 44.20 -51.91 11.94
CA ALA A 39 44.98 -52.56 10.89
C ALA A 39 44.78 -51.91 9.50
N ASP A 40 43.56 -51.50 9.17
CA ASP A 40 43.23 -50.75 7.95
C ASP A 40 43.98 -49.41 7.91
N ASN A 41 44.01 -48.67 9.01
CA ASN A 41 44.76 -47.41 9.10
C ASN A 41 46.28 -47.64 9.00
N LEU A 42 46.83 -48.63 9.71
CA LEU A 42 48.25 -48.98 9.64
C LEU A 42 48.67 -49.41 8.22
N SER A 43 47.79 -50.15 7.52
CA SER A 43 48.00 -50.55 6.13
C SER A 43 48.04 -49.34 5.19
N ARG A 44 47.13 -48.38 5.37
CA ARG A 44 47.10 -47.12 4.60
C ARG A 44 48.35 -46.26 4.84
N LEU A 45 48.93 -46.32 6.04
CA LEU A 45 50.17 -45.63 6.41
C LEU A 45 51.45 -46.42 6.01
N GLY A 46 51.33 -47.50 5.24
CA GLY A 46 52.46 -48.31 4.79
C GLY A 46 53.10 -49.21 5.87
N GLN A 47 52.57 -49.22 7.11
CA GLN A 47 53.12 -49.99 8.23
C GLN A 47 52.68 -51.47 8.18
N LYS A 48 53.14 -52.17 7.14
CA LYS A 48 52.70 -53.54 6.79
C LYS A 48 52.81 -54.52 7.95
N ASN A 49 53.95 -54.59 8.64
CA ASN A 49 54.16 -55.53 9.74
C ASN A 49 53.20 -55.30 10.92
N SER A 50 52.98 -54.04 11.31
CA SER A 50 52.03 -53.66 12.35
C SER A 50 50.59 -53.98 11.95
N ALA A 51 50.22 -53.72 10.69
CA ALA A 51 48.91 -54.08 10.16
C ALA A 51 48.69 -55.60 10.16
N ILE A 52 49.68 -56.40 9.72
CA ILE A 52 49.63 -57.87 9.72
C ILE A 52 49.39 -58.41 11.14
N GLN A 53 50.09 -57.90 12.16
CA GLN A 53 49.88 -58.34 13.54
C GLN A 53 48.46 -58.04 14.03
N LYS A 54 47.94 -56.84 13.75
CA LYS A 54 46.57 -56.44 14.14
C LYS A 54 45.49 -57.22 13.41
N TYR A 55 45.65 -57.49 12.11
CA TYR A 55 44.76 -58.39 11.36
C TYR A 55 44.82 -59.84 11.88
N ARG A 56 46.00 -60.37 12.22
CA ARG A 56 46.12 -61.72 12.82
C ARG A 56 45.41 -61.80 14.17
N GLN A 57 45.57 -60.79 15.02
CA GLN A 57 44.85 -60.71 16.29
C GLN A 57 43.33 -60.72 16.06
N ALA A 58 42.83 -59.82 15.20
CA ALA A 58 41.40 -59.79 14.86
C ALA A 58 40.89 -61.09 14.21
N ARG A 59 41.71 -61.79 13.40
CA ARG A 59 41.36 -63.10 12.83
C ARG A 59 41.19 -64.14 13.94
N ASN A 60 42.11 -64.17 14.90
CA ASN A 60 42.04 -65.10 16.04
C ASN A 60 40.82 -64.79 16.91
N ASP A 61 40.55 -63.52 17.20
CA ASP A 61 39.40 -63.09 18.00
C ASP A 61 38.07 -63.44 17.29
N LEU A 62 37.96 -63.22 15.97
CA LEU A 62 36.79 -63.62 15.19
C LEU A 62 36.63 -65.15 15.05
N ALA A 63 37.73 -65.90 14.95
CA ALA A 63 37.69 -67.36 14.89
C ALA A 63 37.31 -67.97 16.25
N ALA A 64 37.80 -67.39 17.36
CA ALA A 64 37.40 -67.74 18.71
C ALA A 64 35.92 -67.41 18.96
N LEU A 65 35.44 -66.26 18.47
CA LEU A 65 34.04 -65.87 18.49
C LEU A 65 33.16 -66.83 17.66
N GLN A 66 33.59 -67.20 16.45
CA GLN A 66 32.88 -68.17 15.60
C GLN A 66 32.83 -69.57 16.23
N SER A 67 33.90 -70.01 16.89
CA SER A 67 33.95 -71.33 17.54
C SER A 67 33.23 -71.36 18.89
N GLY A 68 33.27 -70.26 19.65
CA GLY A 68 32.64 -70.14 20.96
C GLY A 68 31.14 -69.82 20.88
N TYR A 69 30.72 -69.12 19.82
CA TYR A 69 29.33 -68.72 19.62
C TYR A 69 28.88 -68.98 18.16
N PRO A 70 28.77 -70.26 17.72
CA PRO A 70 28.55 -70.60 16.31
C PRO A 70 27.29 -69.99 15.66
N ASN A 71 26.26 -69.76 16.46
CA ASN A 71 24.97 -69.21 16.04
C ASN A 71 24.87 -67.68 16.21
N TRP A 72 25.86 -67.02 16.83
CA TRP A 72 25.86 -65.56 17.03
C TRP A 72 26.33 -64.88 15.75
N ASN A 73 25.44 -64.13 15.10
CA ASN A 73 25.70 -63.29 13.93
C ASN A 73 26.61 -63.94 12.86
N THR A 74 26.42 -65.24 12.59
CA THR A 74 27.35 -66.10 11.84
C THR A 74 27.72 -65.53 10.46
N GLY A 75 26.77 -64.88 9.77
CA GLY A 75 27.02 -64.21 8.49
C GLY A 75 27.95 -63.00 8.60
N VAL A 76 27.82 -62.19 9.65
CA VAL A 76 28.66 -61.02 9.92
C VAL A 76 30.08 -61.44 10.31
N VAL A 77 30.20 -62.44 11.19
CA VAL A 77 31.51 -62.99 11.61
C VAL A 77 32.23 -63.60 10.41
N SER A 78 31.55 -64.44 9.62
CA SER A 78 32.12 -65.07 8.41
C SER A 78 32.54 -64.04 7.36
N PHE A 79 31.72 -63.00 7.14
CA PHE A 79 32.08 -61.87 6.26
C PHE A 79 33.34 -61.16 6.76
N ARG A 80 33.45 -60.91 8.08
CA ARG A 80 34.58 -60.17 8.65
C ARG A 80 35.87 -60.99 8.66
N ILE A 81 35.79 -62.31 8.89
CA ILE A 81 36.93 -63.23 8.71
C ILE A 81 37.39 -63.18 7.24
N LYS A 82 36.47 -63.34 6.27
CA LYS A 82 36.80 -63.26 4.83
C LYS A 82 37.49 -61.94 4.45
N TYR A 83 37.04 -60.82 5.02
CA TYR A 83 37.67 -59.50 4.82
C TYR A 83 39.11 -59.47 5.37
N VAL A 84 39.32 -59.93 6.60
CA VAL A 84 40.65 -59.98 7.24
C VAL A 84 41.59 -60.91 6.49
N ASP A 85 41.09 -62.04 6.00
CA ASP A 85 41.85 -63.00 5.19
C ASP A 85 42.30 -62.40 3.87
N GLN A 86 41.43 -61.67 3.18
CA GLN A 86 41.78 -60.95 1.95
C GLN A 86 42.84 -59.86 2.21
N LYS A 87 42.74 -59.13 3.34
CA LYS A 87 43.74 -58.12 3.73
C LYS A 87 45.09 -58.74 4.10
N LEU A 88 45.09 -59.84 4.85
CA LEU A 88 46.30 -60.59 5.18
C LEU A 88 46.97 -61.15 3.93
N LYS A 89 46.19 -61.68 2.98
CA LYS A 89 46.72 -62.16 1.70
C LYS A 89 47.33 -61.01 0.88
N ALA A 90 46.62 -59.91 0.70
CA ALA A 90 47.11 -58.75 -0.04
C ALA A 90 48.38 -58.12 0.57
N LEU A 91 48.58 -58.25 1.89
CA LEU A 91 49.81 -57.83 2.57
C LEU A 91 50.92 -58.90 2.57
N GLY A 92 50.57 -60.18 2.45
CA GLY A 92 51.50 -61.31 2.41
C GLY A 92 52.03 -61.66 1.02
N ASP A 93 51.27 -61.37 -0.04
CA ASP A 93 51.72 -61.50 -1.44
C ASP A 93 52.76 -60.42 -1.83
N ALA A 94 53.07 -59.48 -0.93
CA ALA A 94 54.21 -58.57 -1.05
C ALA A 94 55.49 -59.22 -0.47
N ALA A 95 56.42 -59.61 -1.35
CA ALA A 95 57.61 -60.40 -1.02
C ALA A 95 58.60 -59.73 -0.03
N PRO A 96 59.45 -60.51 0.68
CA PRO A 96 60.05 -60.11 1.97
C PRO A 96 61.59 -60.00 1.98
N GLU A 97 62.14 -59.38 3.04
CA GLU A 97 63.57 -59.49 3.39
C GLU A 97 63.81 -60.44 4.59
N THR A 98 64.42 -61.58 4.26
CA THR A 98 65.55 -62.26 4.96
C THR A 98 65.38 -62.92 6.34
N ALA A 99 65.25 -64.27 6.32
CA ALA A 99 65.98 -65.34 7.03
C ALA A 99 66.87 -65.05 8.29
N ALA A 100 67.13 -65.93 9.28
CA ALA A 100 66.71 -67.32 9.67
C ALA A 100 67.43 -67.69 11.02
N PRO A 101 67.56 -68.97 11.47
CA PRO A 101 66.56 -69.98 11.88
C PRO A 101 66.73 -70.52 13.34
N SER A 102 65.76 -71.32 13.83
CA SER A 102 65.86 -72.10 15.09
C SER A 102 66.42 -73.52 14.90
N ALA A 103 66.98 -74.10 15.98
CA ALA A 103 67.46 -75.51 16.03
C ALA A 103 66.51 -76.45 16.82
N LYS A 104 66.71 -77.77 16.64
CA LYS A 104 65.86 -78.90 17.12
C LYS A 104 66.31 -79.43 18.52
N PRO A 105 65.66 -80.45 19.14
CA PRO A 105 65.34 -80.45 20.57
C PRO A 105 66.40 -81.10 21.46
N ALA A 106 66.53 -80.61 22.70
CA ALA A 106 67.42 -81.17 23.71
C ALA A 106 66.72 -82.22 24.61
N VAL A 107 67.53 -83.12 25.16
CA VAL A 107 67.14 -84.19 26.10
C VAL A 107 66.58 -83.58 27.41
N LEU A 108 65.59 -84.25 28.02
CA LEU A 108 64.96 -83.83 29.28
C LEU A 108 65.94 -83.84 30.46
N ASP A 109 66.35 -82.66 30.91
CA ASP A 109 67.06 -82.45 32.18
C ASP A 109 66.08 -82.50 33.38
N PRO A 110 66.29 -83.38 34.37
CA PRO A 110 65.46 -83.43 35.59
C PRO A 110 65.44 -82.13 36.40
N ALA A 111 66.49 -81.30 36.33
CA ALA A 111 66.51 -79.99 37.00
C ALA A 111 65.66 -78.95 36.23
N ALA A 112 65.71 -78.95 34.89
CA ALA A 112 64.79 -78.20 34.05
C ALA A 112 63.33 -78.59 34.32
N ALA A 113 63.02 -79.90 34.37
CA ALA A 113 61.68 -80.38 34.68
C ALA A 113 61.17 -79.91 36.06
N ARG A 114 62.02 -79.90 37.10
CA ARG A 114 61.65 -79.35 38.42
C ARG A 114 61.41 -77.84 38.39
N ARG A 115 62.18 -77.08 37.60
CA ARG A 115 61.95 -75.64 37.40
C ARG A 115 60.64 -75.40 36.65
N GLU A 116 60.35 -76.19 35.64
CA GLU A 116 59.12 -76.14 34.86
C GLU A 116 57.88 -76.46 35.73
N ILE A 117 57.92 -77.51 36.56
CA ILE A 117 56.89 -77.80 37.57
C ILE A 117 56.69 -76.61 38.53
N SER A 118 57.78 -75.94 38.95
CA SER A 118 57.71 -74.77 39.84
C SER A 118 57.19 -73.50 39.16
N ILE A 119 57.30 -73.40 37.83
CA ILE A 119 56.70 -72.35 37.01
C ILE A 119 55.22 -72.67 36.77
N LEU A 120 54.89 -73.92 36.46
CA LEU A 120 53.52 -74.40 36.27
C LEU A 120 52.70 -74.25 37.56
N LYS A 121 53.25 -74.58 38.73
CA LYS A 121 52.55 -74.40 40.02
C LYS A 121 52.21 -72.94 40.30
N ARG A 122 53.16 -72.01 40.10
CA ARG A 122 52.90 -70.56 40.18
C ARG A 122 51.90 -70.08 39.13
N LYS A 123 51.86 -70.72 37.96
CA LYS A 123 50.88 -70.42 36.91
C LYS A 123 49.48 -70.92 37.26
N VAL A 124 49.34 -72.08 37.91
CA VAL A 124 48.08 -72.59 38.46
C VAL A 124 47.57 -71.62 39.53
N GLU A 125 48.39 -71.28 40.52
CA GLU A 125 48.04 -70.33 41.59
C GLU A 125 47.68 -68.94 41.05
N SER A 126 48.38 -68.46 40.00
CA SER A 126 48.03 -67.23 39.29
C SER A 126 46.71 -67.31 38.51
N LEU A 127 46.35 -68.50 37.99
CA LEU A 127 45.09 -68.72 37.27
C LEU A 127 43.91 -68.87 38.24
N GLU A 128 44.09 -69.54 39.37
CA GLU A 128 43.09 -69.65 40.45
C GLU A 128 42.73 -68.27 41.01
N ASN A 129 43.73 -67.43 41.30
CA ASN A 129 43.51 -66.03 41.68
C ASN A 129 42.80 -65.21 40.59
N ALA A 130 43.10 -65.46 39.31
CA ALA A 130 42.43 -64.81 38.19
C ALA A 130 40.97 -65.28 38.00
N ILE A 131 40.66 -66.54 38.33
CA ILE A 131 39.28 -67.07 38.35
C ILE A 131 38.49 -66.39 39.46
N ILE A 132 39.01 -66.34 40.70
CA ILE A 132 38.35 -65.66 41.84
C ILE A 132 38.04 -64.20 41.50
N LEU A 133 39.01 -63.47 40.91
CA LEU A 133 38.81 -62.07 40.51
C LEU A 133 37.77 -61.93 39.37
N LYS A 134 37.74 -62.88 38.43
CA LYS A 134 36.75 -62.90 37.35
C LYS A 134 35.35 -63.25 37.84
N ASP A 135 35.18 -64.18 38.78
CA ASP A 135 33.88 -64.51 39.36
C ASP A 135 33.33 -63.36 40.20
N ALA A 136 34.19 -62.68 40.98
CA ALA A 136 33.81 -61.45 41.67
C ALA A 136 33.33 -60.37 40.69
N LYS A 137 34.08 -60.15 39.61
CA LYS A 137 33.75 -59.21 38.53
C LYS A 137 32.54 -59.63 37.68
N LEU A 138 32.28 -60.92 37.52
CA LEU A 138 31.08 -61.46 36.87
C LEU A 138 29.86 -61.21 37.74
N LYS A 139 29.99 -61.44 39.05
CA LYS A 139 28.95 -61.15 40.04
C LYS A 139 28.63 -59.65 40.12
N GLU A 140 29.66 -58.80 40.05
CA GLU A 140 29.53 -57.34 39.97
C GLU A 140 28.83 -56.89 38.67
N ALA A 141 29.22 -57.44 37.52
CA ALA A 141 28.55 -57.17 36.24
C ALA A 141 27.10 -57.70 36.18
N LEU A 142 26.82 -58.85 36.80
CA LEU A 142 25.46 -59.40 36.91
C LEU A 142 24.60 -58.64 37.93
N SER A 143 25.20 -57.93 38.88
CA SER A 143 24.49 -56.93 39.71
C SER A 143 24.27 -55.59 39.00
N ALA A 144 24.85 -55.37 37.82
CA ALA A 144 24.60 -54.19 36.97
C ALA A 144 23.37 -54.36 36.05
N VAL A 145 22.39 -55.17 36.46
CA VAL A 145 21.01 -54.99 35.99
C VAL A 145 20.58 -53.58 36.42
N PRO A 146 20.07 -52.71 35.52
CA PRO A 146 19.66 -51.37 35.90
C PRO A 146 18.68 -51.43 37.07
N SER A 147 18.94 -50.63 38.10
CA SER A 147 18.15 -50.65 39.32
C SER A 147 16.67 -50.32 39.01
N PRO A 148 15.74 -50.74 39.87
CA PRO A 148 14.33 -50.34 39.72
C PRO A 148 14.16 -48.82 39.65
N GLU A 149 15.03 -48.06 40.33
CA GLU A 149 15.06 -46.60 40.30
C GLU A 149 15.52 -46.05 38.93
N GLU A 150 16.63 -46.54 38.36
CA GLU A 150 17.09 -46.15 37.02
C GLU A 150 16.07 -46.50 35.93
N THR A 151 15.40 -47.64 36.07
CA THR A 151 14.34 -48.08 35.15
C THR A 151 13.11 -47.16 35.24
N GLN A 152 12.71 -46.74 36.45
CA GLN A 152 11.65 -45.75 36.65
C GLN A 152 12.04 -44.36 36.16
N GLN A 153 13.30 -43.95 36.33
CA GLN A 153 13.83 -42.69 35.81
C GLN A 153 13.82 -42.69 34.27
N LEU A 154 14.24 -43.78 33.62
CA LEU A 154 14.16 -43.92 32.16
C LEU A 154 12.71 -43.82 31.68
N ALA A 155 11.78 -44.56 32.26
CA ALA A 155 10.36 -44.49 31.90
C ALA A 155 9.76 -43.08 32.10
N THR A 156 10.21 -42.36 33.15
CA THR A 156 9.82 -40.95 33.40
C THR A 156 10.40 -40.01 32.34
N LEU A 157 11.67 -40.20 31.95
CA LEU A 157 12.30 -39.44 30.89
C LEU A 157 11.65 -39.69 29.52
N GLU A 158 11.32 -40.94 29.20
CA GLU A 158 10.59 -41.31 27.98
C GLU A 158 9.18 -40.70 27.94
N ALA A 159 8.44 -40.72 29.06
CA ALA A 159 7.15 -40.06 29.18
C ALA A 159 7.25 -38.53 29.00
N ASN A 160 8.26 -37.90 29.61
CA ASN A 160 8.53 -36.47 29.44
C ASN A 160 8.93 -36.12 28.00
N LEU A 161 9.75 -36.95 27.36
CA LEU A 161 10.19 -36.78 25.96
C LEU A 161 9.00 -36.90 24.99
N SER A 162 8.12 -37.88 25.22
CA SER A 162 6.84 -38.01 24.50
C SER A 162 5.94 -36.77 24.68
N GLY A 163 5.81 -36.28 25.91
CA GLY A 163 5.09 -35.03 26.23
C GLY A 163 5.66 -33.82 25.48
N LEU A 164 6.99 -33.64 25.49
CA LEU A 164 7.68 -32.58 24.76
C LEU A 164 7.51 -32.71 23.24
N HIS A 165 7.46 -33.92 22.68
CA HIS A 165 7.13 -34.11 21.26
C HIS A 165 5.69 -33.71 20.94
N GLN A 166 4.73 -34.06 21.80
CA GLN A 166 3.33 -33.66 21.64
C GLN A 166 3.17 -32.14 21.75
N GLU A 167 3.85 -31.49 22.71
CA GLU A 167 3.86 -30.04 22.85
C GLU A 167 4.47 -29.36 21.62
N ASN A 168 5.61 -29.84 21.11
CA ASN A 168 6.21 -29.32 19.88
C ASN A 168 5.26 -29.45 18.66
N ALA A 169 4.53 -30.55 18.53
CA ALA A 169 3.53 -30.73 17.48
C ALA A 169 2.37 -29.73 17.62
N ASN A 170 1.90 -29.51 18.86
CA ASN A 170 0.85 -28.53 19.17
C ASN A 170 1.30 -27.10 18.89
N LEU A 171 2.51 -26.72 19.31
CA LEU A 171 3.12 -25.41 19.05
C LEU A 171 3.31 -25.17 17.55
N LYS A 172 3.78 -26.16 16.79
CA LYS A 172 3.88 -26.08 15.33
C LYS A 172 2.51 -25.84 14.69
N SER A 173 1.47 -26.59 15.08
CA SER A 173 0.10 -26.37 14.61
C SER A 173 -0.43 -24.97 14.97
N ALA A 174 -0.09 -24.44 16.16
CA ALA A 174 -0.45 -23.10 16.57
C ALA A 174 0.26 -22.02 15.72
N ILE A 175 1.54 -22.20 15.39
CA ILE A 175 2.32 -21.32 14.51
C ILE A 175 1.75 -21.33 13.08
N ASP A 176 1.40 -22.49 12.53
CA ASP A 176 0.80 -22.60 11.19
C ASP A 176 -0.56 -21.89 11.13
N LYS A 177 -1.38 -22.05 12.17
CA LYS A 177 -2.68 -21.34 12.33
C LYS A 177 -2.48 -19.83 12.48
N ALA A 178 -1.52 -19.39 13.29
CA ALA A 178 -1.19 -17.97 13.48
C ALA A 178 -0.68 -17.33 12.17
N THR A 179 0.19 -18.03 11.44
CA THR A 179 0.72 -17.61 10.14
C THR A 179 -0.38 -17.48 9.10
N THR A 180 -1.31 -18.44 9.05
CA THR A 180 -2.50 -18.40 8.18
C THR A 180 -3.42 -17.22 8.53
N ARG A 181 -3.67 -16.98 9.82
CA ARG A 181 -4.45 -15.82 10.30
C ARG A 181 -3.78 -14.49 9.95
N LEU A 182 -2.47 -14.38 10.12
CA LEU A 182 -1.70 -13.18 9.79
C LEU A 182 -1.73 -12.90 8.28
N LYS A 183 -1.59 -13.94 7.43
CA LYS A 183 -1.76 -13.81 5.98
C LYS A 183 -3.16 -13.31 5.61
N GLY A 184 -4.20 -13.88 6.22
CA GLY A 184 -5.59 -13.44 6.05
C GLY A 184 -5.81 -11.98 6.47
N ALA A 185 -5.31 -11.59 7.66
CA ALA A 185 -5.38 -10.23 8.16
C ALA A 185 -4.66 -9.23 7.24
N ASN A 186 -3.47 -9.57 6.73
CA ASN A 186 -2.75 -8.73 5.77
C ASN A 186 -3.51 -8.57 4.45
N THR A 187 -4.16 -9.63 3.93
CA THR A 187 -5.03 -9.50 2.74
C THR A 187 -6.27 -8.65 3.00
N GLY A 188 -6.85 -8.74 4.21
CA GLY A 188 -7.96 -7.88 4.63
C GLY A 188 -7.55 -6.41 4.76
N LEU A 189 -6.38 -6.14 5.34
CA LEU A 189 -5.82 -4.80 5.48
C LEU A 189 -5.51 -4.18 4.11
N ALA A 190 -4.87 -4.93 3.20
CA ALA A 190 -4.58 -4.46 1.84
C ALA A 190 -5.87 -4.13 1.07
N LYS A 191 -6.93 -4.94 1.23
CA LYS A 191 -8.25 -4.63 0.66
C LYS A 191 -8.85 -3.36 1.29
N ALA A 192 -8.84 -3.24 2.62
CA ALA A 192 -9.37 -2.07 3.31
C ALA A 192 -8.62 -0.77 2.93
N GLN A 193 -7.30 -0.85 2.69
CA GLN A 193 -6.50 0.27 2.18
C GLN A 193 -6.89 0.65 0.74
N ALA A 194 -7.14 -0.32 -0.14
CA ALA A 194 -7.62 -0.07 -1.49
C ALA A 194 -9.04 0.54 -1.50
N ASP A 195 -9.96 -0.01 -0.69
CA ASP A 195 -11.32 0.50 -0.54
C ASP A 195 -11.33 1.93 0.04
N ALA A 196 -10.48 2.22 1.04
CA ALA A 196 -10.29 3.56 1.59
C ALA A 196 -9.68 4.55 0.57
N GLY A 197 -8.68 4.11 -0.20
CA GLY A 197 -8.09 4.92 -1.27
C GLY A 197 -9.10 5.27 -2.36
N LYS A 198 -9.98 4.32 -2.73
CA LYS A 198 -11.09 4.58 -3.65
C LYS A 198 -12.08 5.57 -3.05
N ALA A 199 -12.51 5.38 -1.80
CA ALA A 199 -13.44 6.28 -1.13
C ALA A 199 -12.88 7.71 -1.01
N GLN A 200 -11.57 7.87 -0.79
CA GLN A 200 -10.91 9.18 -0.75
C GLN A 200 -10.83 9.84 -2.13
N ALA A 201 -10.63 9.06 -3.21
CA ALA A 201 -10.70 9.57 -4.58
C ALA A 201 -12.13 9.99 -4.98
N ASP A 202 -13.14 9.19 -4.61
CA ASP A 202 -14.55 9.53 -4.83
C ASP A 202 -14.95 10.80 -4.04
N LEU A 203 -14.47 10.95 -2.80
CA LEU A 203 -14.66 12.16 -1.99
C LEU A 203 -14.02 13.40 -2.65
N ALA A 204 -12.75 13.29 -3.08
CA ALA A 204 -12.05 14.39 -3.74
C ALA A 204 -12.75 14.82 -5.05
N LYS A 205 -13.29 13.86 -5.81
CA LYS A 205 -14.11 14.15 -7.00
C LYS A 205 -15.40 14.88 -6.64
N ALA A 206 -16.12 14.42 -5.62
CA ALA A 206 -17.34 15.07 -5.15
C ALA A 206 -17.08 16.49 -4.60
N GLN A 207 -15.93 16.71 -3.95
CA GLN A 207 -15.50 18.05 -3.51
C GLN A 207 -15.23 18.97 -4.71
N ALA A 208 -14.48 18.52 -5.72
CA ALA A 208 -14.22 19.30 -6.93
C ALA A 208 -15.51 19.61 -7.74
N GLU A 209 -16.45 18.67 -7.80
CA GLU A 209 -17.78 18.89 -8.39
C GLU A 209 -18.60 19.92 -7.57
N THR A 210 -18.53 19.87 -6.24
CA THR A 210 -19.18 20.83 -5.33
C THR A 210 -18.59 22.24 -5.45
N GLU A 211 -17.27 22.34 -5.56
CA GLU A 211 -16.58 23.62 -5.74
C GLU A 211 -16.98 24.26 -7.09
N LYS A 212 -16.97 23.48 -8.17
CA LYS A 212 -17.45 23.91 -9.49
C LYS A 212 -18.92 24.33 -9.50
N THR A 213 -19.81 23.65 -8.77
CA THR A 213 -21.22 24.08 -8.69
C THR A 213 -21.39 25.34 -7.84
N ASN A 214 -20.57 25.54 -6.80
CA ASN A 214 -20.55 26.78 -6.02
C ASN A 214 -20.04 27.97 -6.85
N GLU A 215 -19.00 27.79 -7.66
CA GLU A 215 -18.52 28.82 -8.60
C GLU A 215 -19.60 29.19 -9.63
N ALA A 216 -20.25 28.19 -10.24
CA ALA A 216 -21.33 28.41 -11.19
C ALA A 216 -22.55 29.11 -10.54
N LEU A 217 -22.88 28.76 -9.30
CA LEU A 217 -23.95 29.42 -8.54
C LEU A 217 -23.58 30.88 -8.20
N ALA A 218 -22.33 31.15 -7.82
CA ALA A 218 -21.86 32.51 -7.56
C ALA A 218 -21.92 33.37 -8.84
N GLN A 219 -21.49 32.83 -9.98
CA GLN A 219 -21.61 33.48 -11.29
C GLN A 219 -23.08 33.77 -11.64
N ALA A 220 -23.97 32.78 -11.52
CA ALA A 220 -25.40 32.95 -11.78
C ALA A 220 -26.06 34.00 -10.86
N VAL A 221 -25.62 34.11 -9.60
CA VAL A 221 -26.09 35.14 -8.65
C VAL A 221 -25.63 36.54 -9.06
N GLU A 222 -24.39 36.71 -9.51
CA GLU A 222 -23.90 38.01 -10.02
C GLU A 222 -24.54 38.39 -11.37
N GLU A 223 -24.75 37.43 -12.26
CA GLU A 223 -25.53 37.64 -13.49
C GLU A 223 -26.97 38.08 -13.17
N ALA A 224 -27.63 37.42 -12.22
CA ALA A 224 -28.97 37.81 -11.77
C ALA A 224 -29.00 39.21 -11.13
N LYS A 225 -28.00 39.58 -10.32
CA LYS A 225 -27.86 40.94 -9.76
C LYS A 225 -27.68 41.98 -10.86
N THR A 226 -26.76 41.77 -11.80
CA THR A 226 -26.49 42.73 -12.88
C THR A 226 -27.67 42.82 -13.87
N ALA A 227 -28.38 41.72 -14.14
CA ALA A 227 -29.61 41.73 -14.92
C ALA A 227 -30.72 42.53 -14.22
N LYS A 228 -30.89 42.36 -12.89
CA LYS A 228 -31.86 43.11 -12.08
C LYS A 228 -31.53 44.62 -12.05
N ALA A 229 -30.26 44.99 -11.92
CA ALA A 229 -29.82 46.38 -12.01
C ALA A 229 -30.14 47.00 -13.37
N LYS A 230 -29.74 46.33 -14.48
CA LYS A 230 -30.08 46.76 -15.85
C LYS A 230 -31.58 46.86 -16.12
N ALA A 231 -32.40 46.00 -15.50
CA ALA A 231 -33.85 46.08 -15.59
C ALA A 231 -34.41 47.33 -14.86
N ASN A 232 -33.91 47.61 -13.66
CA ASN A 232 -34.26 48.83 -12.91
C ASN A 232 -33.86 50.10 -13.66
N ASP A 233 -32.64 50.20 -14.20
CA ASP A 233 -32.18 51.36 -14.97
C ASP A 233 -33.08 51.60 -16.21
N ARG A 234 -33.44 50.53 -16.93
CA ARG A 234 -34.39 50.62 -18.06
C ARG A 234 -35.78 51.07 -17.63
N GLN A 235 -36.23 50.67 -16.44
CA GLN A 235 -37.51 51.10 -15.88
C GLN A 235 -37.47 52.57 -15.45
N ALA A 236 -36.40 53.00 -14.78
CA ALA A 236 -36.17 54.40 -14.39
C ALA A 236 -36.16 55.31 -15.63
N LYS A 237 -35.37 54.98 -16.65
CA LYS A 237 -35.32 55.76 -17.90
C LYS A 237 -36.65 55.79 -18.66
N ARG A 238 -37.46 54.73 -18.59
CA ARG A 238 -38.83 54.74 -19.13
C ARG A 238 -39.78 55.63 -18.34
N LEU A 239 -39.58 55.79 -17.03
CA LEU A 239 -40.36 56.69 -16.18
C LEU A 239 -39.92 58.15 -16.37
N GLU A 240 -38.61 58.42 -16.52
CA GLU A 240 -38.10 59.74 -16.91
C GLU A 240 -38.68 60.20 -18.25
N ASN A 241 -38.60 59.37 -19.30
CA ASN A 241 -39.19 59.72 -20.59
C ASN A 241 -40.69 60.02 -20.46
N LYS A 242 -41.46 59.19 -19.74
CA LYS A 242 -42.90 59.45 -19.50
C LYS A 242 -43.17 60.71 -18.68
N LEU A 243 -42.26 61.10 -17.78
CA LEU A 243 -42.36 62.35 -17.04
C LEU A 243 -42.06 63.54 -17.95
N ALA A 244 -41.04 63.46 -18.80
CA ALA A 244 -40.73 64.47 -19.81
C ALA A 244 -41.91 64.64 -20.79
N ASP A 245 -42.42 63.54 -21.36
CA ASP A 245 -43.61 63.54 -22.24
C ASP A 245 -44.81 64.20 -21.54
N LYS A 246 -45.03 63.91 -20.25
CA LYS A 246 -46.12 64.52 -19.48
C LYS A 246 -45.88 65.99 -19.16
N GLN A 247 -44.64 66.39 -18.88
CA GLN A 247 -44.26 67.79 -18.63
C GLN A 247 -44.41 68.63 -19.90
N GLU A 248 -44.00 68.12 -21.06
CA GLU A 248 -44.20 68.79 -22.36
C GLU A 248 -45.69 68.95 -22.68
N ASN A 249 -46.47 67.88 -22.53
CA ASN A 249 -47.93 67.94 -22.71
C ASN A 249 -48.59 68.91 -21.72
N LEU A 250 -48.16 68.94 -20.45
CA LEU A 250 -48.68 69.86 -19.45
C LEU A 250 -48.37 71.32 -19.83
N ALA A 251 -47.12 71.64 -20.17
CA ALA A 251 -46.71 72.96 -20.64
C ALA A 251 -47.47 73.40 -21.91
N LYS A 252 -47.76 72.46 -22.83
CA LYS A 252 -48.62 72.70 -23.99
C LYS A 252 -50.06 73.04 -23.57
N THR A 253 -50.66 72.26 -22.66
CA THR A 253 -52.02 72.54 -22.15
C THR A 253 -52.10 73.84 -21.35
N GLU A 254 -51.04 74.22 -20.61
CA GLU A 254 -50.96 75.52 -19.93
C GLU A 254 -50.90 76.68 -20.93
N LYS A 255 -50.15 76.53 -22.02
CA LYS A 255 -50.10 77.52 -23.11
C LYS A 255 -51.44 77.65 -23.82
N GLU A 256 -52.12 76.54 -24.09
CA GLU A 256 -53.48 76.53 -24.64
C GLU A 256 -54.48 77.18 -23.67
N LEU A 257 -54.44 76.83 -22.38
CA LEU A 257 -55.28 77.44 -21.34
C LEU A 257 -55.05 78.94 -21.19
N ALA A 258 -53.79 79.39 -21.24
CA ALA A 258 -53.45 80.81 -21.21
C ALA A 258 -54.01 81.55 -22.43
N SER A 259 -53.92 80.95 -23.64
CA SER A 259 -54.53 81.51 -24.85
C SER A 259 -56.06 81.55 -24.78
N LEU A 260 -56.69 80.54 -24.17
CA LEU A 260 -58.13 80.51 -23.97
C LEU A 260 -58.59 81.55 -22.94
N ALA A 261 -57.79 81.77 -21.89
CA ALA A 261 -58.04 82.80 -20.88
C ALA A 261 -57.89 84.23 -21.44
N THR A 262 -56.94 84.48 -22.35
CA THR A 262 -56.84 85.78 -23.03
C THR A 262 -58.00 85.98 -24.01
N ALA A 263 -58.38 84.95 -24.77
CA ALA A 263 -59.58 84.98 -25.63
C ALA A 263 -60.87 85.23 -24.83
N HIS A 264 -61.04 84.57 -23.67
CA HIS A 264 -62.17 84.79 -22.78
C HIS A 264 -62.21 86.23 -22.26
N LYS A 265 -61.08 86.80 -21.80
CA LYS A 265 -61.02 88.22 -21.39
C LYS A 265 -61.37 89.20 -22.51
N ALA A 266 -60.96 88.90 -23.74
CA ALA A 266 -61.31 89.71 -24.91
C ALA A 266 -62.82 89.65 -25.17
N LEU A 267 -63.40 88.45 -25.26
CA LEU A 267 -64.84 88.24 -25.44
C LEU A 267 -65.69 88.84 -24.32
N GLU A 268 -65.24 88.75 -23.06
CA GLU A 268 -65.94 89.34 -21.92
C GLU A 268 -65.92 90.88 -21.98
N SER A 269 -64.81 91.46 -22.45
CA SER A 269 -64.68 92.91 -22.68
C SER A 269 -65.56 93.38 -23.83
N GLU A 270 -65.64 92.61 -24.90
CA GLU A 270 -66.52 92.85 -26.04
C GLU A 270 -68.01 92.72 -25.64
N LEU A 271 -68.40 91.68 -24.91
CA LEU A 271 -69.74 91.56 -24.35
C LEU A 271 -70.11 92.74 -23.43
N LYS A 272 -69.16 93.26 -22.64
CA LYS A 272 -69.36 94.46 -21.82
C LYS A 272 -69.52 95.73 -22.66
N SER A 273 -68.80 95.88 -23.78
CA SER A 273 -68.92 97.04 -24.67
C SER A 273 -70.19 97.02 -25.50
N PHE A 274 -70.68 95.84 -25.90
CA PHE A 274 -72.02 95.64 -26.47
C PHE A 274 -73.12 95.95 -25.46
N LYS A 275 -73.09 95.38 -24.24
CA LYS A 275 -74.10 95.64 -23.20
C LYS A 275 -74.18 97.11 -22.76
N LYS A 276 -73.11 97.89 -22.93
CA LYS A 276 -73.09 99.35 -22.68
C LYS A 276 -73.50 100.20 -23.88
N GLY A 277 -73.79 99.60 -25.04
CA GLY A 277 -74.10 100.29 -26.29
C GLY A 277 -72.92 101.07 -26.89
N SER A 278 -71.70 100.93 -26.35
CA SER A 278 -70.51 101.62 -26.88
C SER A 278 -70.10 101.03 -28.23
N ARG A 279 -70.00 99.70 -28.32
CA ARG A 279 -69.62 99.02 -29.56
C ARG A 279 -70.66 99.19 -30.67
N GLU A 280 -71.94 99.22 -30.31
CA GLU A 280 -73.05 99.51 -31.21
C GLU A 280 -72.93 100.92 -31.79
N LYS A 281 -72.65 101.93 -30.96
CA LYS A 281 -72.39 103.31 -31.41
C LYS A 281 -71.15 103.42 -32.29
N ASP A 282 -70.06 102.74 -31.96
CA ASP A 282 -68.84 102.75 -32.78
C ASP A 282 -69.11 102.13 -34.16
N LEU A 283 -69.83 101.02 -34.21
CA LEU A 283 -70.24 100.38 -35.47
C LEU A 283 -71.21 101.26 -36.25
N GLN A 284 -72.18 101.91 -35.58
CA GLN A 284 -73.13 102.83 -36.21
C GLN A 284 -72.42 104.07 -36.79
N ALA A 285 -71.39 104.59 -36.11
CA ALA A 285 -70.54 105.67 -36.62
C ALA A 285 -69.70 105.21 -37.82
N GLN A 286 -69.17 103.98 -37.79
CA GLN A 286 -68.40 103.41 -38.89
C GLN A 286 -69.28 103.15 -40.13
N VAL A 287 -70.50 102.61 -39.95
CA VAL A 287 -71.52 102.50 -41.00
C VAL A 287 -71.92 103.87 -41.52
N GLY A 288 -72.14 104.86 -40.66
CA GLY A 288 -72.46 106.23 -41.08
C GLY A 288 -71.34 106.89 -41.90
N SER A 289 -70.08 106.64 -41.56
CA SER A 289 -68.92 107.09 -42.34
C SER A 289 -68.89 106.42 -43.72
N LEU A 290 -68.99 105.08 -43.77
CA LEU A 290 -69.03 104.33 -45.03
C LEU A 290 -70.20 104.73 -45.91
N GLN A 291 -71.39 104.96 -45.33
CA GLN A 291 -72.58 105.37 -46.06
C GLN A 291 -72.46 106.80 -46.61
N LYS A 292 -71.76 107.69 -45.89
CA LYS A 292 -71.42 109.05 -46.36
C LYS A 292 -70.38 109.02 -47.49
N GLU A 293 -69.38 108.16 -47.39
CA GLU A 293 -68.37 107.92 -48.44
C GLU A 293 -69.02 107.37 -49.71
N LEU A 294 -69.90 106.37 -49.56
CA LEU A 294 -70.69 105.79 -50.66
C LEU A 294 -71.60 106.83 -51.31
N SER A 295 -72.24 107.71 -50.51
CA SER A 295 -73.05 108.84 -51.02
C SER A 295 -72.21 109.89 -51.75
N GLY A 296 -70.96 110.12 -51.34
CA GLY A 296 -70.00 110.99 -52.03
C GLY A 296 -69.64 110.41 -53.39
N ASN A 297 -69.16 109.16 -53.41
CA ASN A 297 -68.83 108.41 -54.62
C ASN A 297 -70.02 108.33 -55.60
N GLN A 298 -71.25 108.22 -55.08
CA GLN A 298 -72.47 108.19 -55.90
C GLN A 298 -72.79 109.56 -56.53
N LYS A 299 -72.54 110.68 -55.83
CA LYS A 299 -72.63 112.03 -56.42
C LYS A 299 -71.54 112.30 -57.44
N ASP A 300 -70.32 111.84 -57.18
CA ASP A 300 -69.21 111.96 -58.13
C ASP A 300 -69.49 111.12 -59.39
N LEU A 301 -70.14 109.95 -59.24
CA LEU A 301 -70.64 109.14 -60.35
C LEU A 301 -71.78 109.81 -61.12
N GLU A 302 -72.76 110.42 -60.44
CA GLU A 302 -73.83 111.20 -61.08
C GLU A 302 -73.26 112.39 -61.86
N LYS A 303 -72.30 113.11 -61.26
CA LYS A 303 -71.61 114.22 -61.92
C LYS A 303 -70.83 113.75 -63.15
N ALA A 304 -70.03 112.70 -63.03
CA ALA A 304 -69.32 112.11 -64.17
C ALA A 304 -70.27 111.64 -65.28
N SER A 305 -71.43 111.09 -64.92
CA SER A 305 -72.49 110.72 -65.87
C SER A 305 -73.10 111.94 -66.57
N GLY A 306 -73.30 113.04 -65.84
CA GLY A 306 -73.74 114.33 -66.39
C GLY A 306 -72.71 114.95 -67.34
N ASP A 307 -71.44 114.96 -66.95
CA ASP A 307 -70.32 115.44 -67.77
C ASP A 307 -70.18 114.60 -69.06
N VAL A 308 -70.36 113.27 -68.97
CA VAL A 308 -70.42 112.37 -70.14
C VAL A 308 -71.63 112.66 -71.03
N ALA A 309 -72.80 112.98 -70.45
CA ALA A 309 -73.98 113.37 -71.23
C ALA A 309 -73.80 114.72 -71.94
N ALA A 310 -73.16 115.71 -71.28
CA ALA A 310 -72.80 116.98 -71.87
C ALA A 310 -71.80 116.80 -73.03
N LEU A 311 -70.70 116.07 -72.82
CA LEU A 311 -69.74 115.72 -73.87
C LEU A 311 -70.39 114.97 -75.05
N LYS A 312 -71.41 114.14 -74.79
CA LYS A 312 -72.18 113.47 -75.84
C LYS A 312 -73.06 114.46 -76.62
N SER A 313 -73.63 115.47 -75.96
CA SER A 313 -74.40 116.55 -76.59
C SER A 313 -73.49 117.46 -77.43
N ASP A 314 -72.35 117.89 -76.87
CA ASP A 314 -71.36 118.71 -77.58
C ASP A 314 -70.79 117.97 -78.79
N LYS A 315 -70.54 116.66 -78.66
CA LYS A 315 -70.18 115.80 -79.79
C LYS A 315 -71.28 115.78 -80.86
N ILE A 316 -72.55 115.65 -80.50
CA ILE A 316 -73.67 115.68 -81.47
C ILE A 316 -73.75 117.06 -82.15
N SER A 317 -73.50 118.15 -81.41
CA SER A 317 -73.47 119.51 -81.96
C SER A 317 -72.32 119.69 -82.95
N LEU A 318 -71.10 119.27 -82.59
CA LEU A 318 -69.93 119.27 -83.48
C LEU A 318 -70.14 118.37 -84.71
N GLU A 319 -70.75 117.18 -84.55
CA GLU A 319 -71.15 116.31 -85.67
C GLU A 319 -72.25 116.93 -86.57
N SER A 320 -72.95 117.97 -86.10
CA SER A 320 -73.91 118.74 -86.90
C SER A 320 -73.26 119.93 -87.60
N GLU A 321 -72.36 120.67 -86.94
CA GLU A 321 -71.55 121.72 -87.57
C GLU A 321 -70.65 121.15 -88.67
N LEU A 322 -70.01 120.00 -88.44
CA LEU A 322 -69.15 119.31 -89.41
C LEU A 322 -69.91 118.79 -90.65
N LYS A 323 -71.25 118.75 -90.61
CA LYS A 323 -72.12 118.43 -91.76
C LYS A 323 -72.66 119.68 -92.49
N SER A 324 -72.32 120.87 -91.99
CA SER A 324 -72.71 122.16 -92.57
C SER A 324 -71.58 122.87 -93.34
N PHE A 325 -70.38 122.27 -93.34
CA PHE A 325 -69.26 122.54 -94.25
C PHE A 325 -69.26 121.54 -95.42
#